data_AF-A0A0N8S554-F1
#
_entry.id   AF-A0A0N8S554-F1
#
_cell.length_a   1.000
_cell.length_b   1.000
_cell.length_c   1.000
_cell.angle_alpha   90.00
_cell.angle_beta   90.00
_cell.angle_gamma   90.00
#
_symmetry.space_group_name_H-M   'P 1'
#
loop_
_entity.id
_entity.type
_entity.pdbx_description
1 polymer ?
#
loop_
_entity_poly.entity_id
_entity_poly.type
_entity_poly.pdbx_seq_one_letter_code
_entity_poly.pdbx_strand_id
1 'polypeptide(L)'
;MPGQQSQSRFLFTPALLTMGIWVATSQAAYGAETQATEASSTTTMELGATQISSDQLGSTTEDSQSYTTGPMQTATKLPLTIRETPQAVTVVTRQRMDDQAMTSINDVVK
;
A
#
# COMPACT_ATOMS: atom_id res chain seq x y z
N MET A 1 33.64 47.17 -5.92
CA MET A 1 35.08 46.88 -5.67
C MET A 1 35.57 47.87 -4.62
N PRO A 2 36.43 47.46 -3.66
CA PRO A 2 36.04 46.82 -2.39
C PRO A 2 36.54 47.60 -1.15
N GLY A 3 36.25 47.07 0.06
CA GLY A 3 36.88 47.45 1.33
C GLY A 3 35.92 47.29 2.53
N GLN A 4 35.65 46.05 2.96
CA GLN A 4 36.23 45.42 4.17
C GLN A 4 35.95 46.23 5.46
N GLN A 5 35.01 45.76 6.29
CA GLN A 5 35.25 45.06 7.57
C GLN A 5 35.69 46.02 8.71
N SER A 6 35.26 45.94 9.96
CA SER A 6 34.48 44.98 10.75
C SER A 6 34.08 45.75 12.02
N GLN A 7 32.79 45.81 12.36
CA GLN A 7 32.31 46.40 13.61
C GLN A 7 31.97 45.26 14.59
N SER A 8 32.58 45.32 15.75
CA SER A 8 32.30 44.52 16.94
C SER A 8 30.89 44.76 17.48
N ARG A 9 30.20 43.70 17.99
CA ARG A 9 29.76 43.54 19.40
C ARG A 9 28.49 42.67 19.61
N PHE A 10 28.48 42.07 20.81
CA PHE A 10 27.37 41.52 21.63
C PHE A 10 26.80 40.14 21.23
N LEU A 11 27.17 39.09 21.97
CA LEU A 11 26.57 38.55 23.22
C LEU A 11 25.21 37.86 23.00
N PHE A 12 25.23 36.52 22.94
CA PHE A 12 24.36 35.60 23.69
C PHE A 12 24.61 34.16 23.22
N THR A 13 24.67 33.20 24.14
CA THR A 13 24.01 31.86 24.14
C THR A 13 24.85 30.85 24.96
N PRO A 14 24.23 30.04 25.85
CA PRO A 14 24.95 29.22 26.82
C PRO A 14 25.08 27.73 26.46
N ALA A 15 25.98 27.09 27.23
CA ALA A 15 25.92 25.72 27.75
C ALA A 15 26.55 24.58 26.94
N LEU A 16 27.69 24.10 27.45
CA LEU A 16 28.11 22.70 27.35
C LEU A 16 28.86 22.29 28.63
N LEU A 17 28.54 21.08 29.07
CA LEU A 17 29.42 20.13 29.77
C LEU A 17 29.67 20.35 31.27
N THR A 18 29.05 19.50 32.12
CA THR A 18 29.77 18.87 33.24
C THR A 18 29.24 17.46 33.50
N MET A 19 30.21 16.55 33.58
CA MET A 19 30.10 15.13 33.84
C MET A 19 30.05 14.91 35.36
N GLY A 20 29.16 14.03 35.83
CA GLY A 20 29.03 13.74 37.26
C GLY A 20 28.44 12.36 37.50
N ILE A 21 29.31 11.35 37.64
CA ILE A 21 28.97 10.02 38.15
C ILE A 21 29.48 9.98 39.60
N TRP A 22 28.56 9.79 40.56
CA TRP A 22 28.85 9.37 41.95
C TRP A 22 27.64 8.51 42.41
N VAL A 23 27.79 7.19 42.48
CA VAL A 23 28.13 6.37 43.68
C VAL A 23 26.91 6.05 44.57
N ALA A 24 26.51 4.79 44.47
CA ALA A 24 26.02 3.83 45.47
C ALA A 24 25.33 4.29 46.76
N THR A 25 24.13 3.73 46.99
CA THR A 25 23.83 2.98 48.23
C THR A 25 22.90 1.80 47.90
N SER A 26 23.43 0.58 48.01
CA SER A 26 22.65 -0.65 48.17
C SER A 26 22.19 -0.74 49.62
N GLN A 27 20.92 -1.07 49.89
CA GLN A 27 20.52 -2.06 50.90
C GLN A 27 19.06 -2.47 50.61
N ALA A 28 18.85 -3.75 50.33
CA ALA A 28 17.53 -4.36 50.26
C ALA A 28 16.99 -4.61 51.68
N ALA A 29 15.70 -4.34 51.91
CA ALA A 29 14.96 -4.86 53.05
C ALA A 29 13.60 -5.39 52.56
N TYR A 30 13.33 -6.63 52.97
CA TYR A 30 12.33 -7.54 52.46
C TYR A 30 10.88 -7.18 52.85
N GLY A 31 9.94 -7.57 51.98
CA GLY A 31 8.67 -8.16 52.40
C GLY A 31 7.41 -7.32 52.21
N ALA A 32 6.86 -7.30 50.99
CA ALA A 32 5.42 -7.26 50.75
C ALA A 32 5.12 -7.86 49.37
N GLU A 33 4.28 -8.89 49.37
CA GLU A 33 3.69 -9.49 48.17
C GLU A 33 3.22 -8.43 47.18
N THR A 34 3.92 -8.31 46.05
CA THR A 34 3.38 -7.62 44.88
C THR A 34 2.98 -8.70 43.91
N GLN A 35 1.67 -8.88 43.80
CA GLN A 35 1.01 -9.65 42.76
C GLN A 35 1.70 -9.37 41.42
N ALA A 36 2.38 -10.38 40.89
CA ALA A 36 2.91 -10.33 39.54
C ALA A 36 1.70 -10.32 38.60
N THR A 37 1.18 -9.12 38.32
CA THR A 37 0.50 -8.85 37.06
C THR A 37 1.55 -9.13 36.00
N GLU A 38 1.46 -10.29 35.36
CA GLU A 38 2.16 -10.56 34.11
C GLU A 38 1.76 -9.45 33.16
N ALA A 39 2.62 -8.45 33.03
CA ALA A 39 2.56 -7.49 31.96
C ALA A 39 2.76 -8.31 30.69
N SER A 40 1.64 -8.74 30.10
CA SER A 40 1.59 -9.22 28.74
C SER A 40 2.25 -8.13 27.91
N SER A 41 3.49 -8.40 27.52
CA SER A 41 4.30 -7.51 26.71
C SER A 41 3.46 -7.21 25.47
N THR A 42 3.05 -5.94 25.32
CA THR A 42 2.49 -5.45 24.07
C THR A 42 3.58 -5.54 23.02
N THR A 43 3.73 -6.72 22.43
CA THR A 43 4.53 -6.94 21.24
C THR A 43 3.80 -6.22 20.11
N THR A 44 4.32 -5.07 19.71
CA THR A 44 3.84 -4.32 18.55
C THR A 44 3.89 -5.25 17.32
N MET A 45 2.74 -5.57 16.74
CA MET A 45 2.68 -6.31 15.49
C MET A 45 2.99 -5.36 14.33
N GLU A 46 4.19 -5.48 13.77
CA GLU A 46 4.56 -4.82 12.52
C GLU A 46 3.93 -5.58 11.34
N LEU A 47 2.96 -4.95 10.68
CA LEU A 47 2.37 -5.48 9.45
C LEU A 47 3.30 -5.18 8.28
N GLY A 48 3.59 -6.19 7.46
CA GLY A 48 4.35 -6.01 6.23
C GLY A 48 3.67 -5.05 5.26
N ALA A 49 4.45 -4.44 4.36
CA ALA A 49 3.93 -3.51 3.35
C ALA A 49 2.91 -4.20 2.43
N THR A 50 1.72 -3.59 2.27
CA THR A 50 0.70 -4.03 1.31
C THR A 50 0.97 -3.39 -0.04
N GLN A 51 1.31 -4.20 -1.03
CA GLN A 51 1.45 -3.75 -2.42
C GLN A 51 0.10 -3.87 -3.13
N ILE A 52 -0.39 -2.76 -3.70
CA ILE A 52 -1.58 -2.74 -4.55
C ILE A 52 -1.10 -2.65 -6.00
N SER A 53 -1.31 -3.71 -6.78
CA SER A 53 -1.12 -3.70 -8.23
C SER A 53 -2.48 -3.62 -8.92
N SER A 54 -2.54 -2.94 -10.06
CA SER A 54 -3.72 -2.91 -10.92
C SER A 54 -3.38 -3.46 -12.30
N ASP A 55 -3.97 -4.60 -12.65
CA ASP A 55 -3.98 -5.10 -14.02
C ASP A 55 -5.26 -4.61 -14.70
N GLN A 56 -5.09 -3.74 -15.71
CA GLN A 56 -6.21 -3.26 -16.50
C GLN A 56 -6.48 -4.27 -17.62
N LEU A 57 -7.75 -4.62 -17.78
CA LEU A 57 -8.17 -5.54 -18.82
C LEU A 57 -7.99 -4.92 -20.22
N GLY A 58 -7.38 -5.68 -21.11
CA GLY A 58 -7.19 -5.31 -22.52
C GLY A 58 -8.43 -5.54 -23.37
N SER A 59 -8.28 -5.33 -24.69
CA SER A 59 -9.34 -5.61 -25.68
C SER A 59 -9.51 -7.10 -25.99
N THR A 60 -8.49 -7.91 -25.70
CA THR A 60 -8.48 -9.35 -25.92
C THR A 60 -8.70 -10.06 -24.58
N THR A 61 -9.47 -11.16 -24.59
CA THR A 61 -9.83 -11.90 -23.37
C THR A 61 -9.05 -13.20 -23.18
N GLU A 62 -8.20 -13.55 -24.15
CA GLU A 62 -7.24 -14.65 -24.04
C GLU A 62 -6.24 -14.35 -22.91
N ASP A 63 -5.83 -15.40 -22.18
CA ASP A 63 -4.90 -15.34 -21.05
C ASP A 63 -5.28 -14.42 -19.88
N SER A 64 -6.46 -13.79 -19.90
CA SER A 64 -6.91 -12.84 -18.86
C SER A 64 -7.61 -13.49 -17.66
N GLN A 65 -7.96 -14.78 -17.77
CA GLN A 65 -8.82 -15.51 -16.81
C GLN A 65 -10.11 -14.74 -16.42
N SER A 66 -10.60 -13.87 -17.31
CA SER A 66 -11.69 -12.95 -17.03
C SER A 66 -12.96 -13.28 -17.81
N TYR A 67 -14.09 -13.03 -17.16
CA TYR A 67 -15.44 -13.11 -17.73
C TYR A 67 -15.95 -11.77 -18.25
N THR A 68 -15.15 -10.71 -18.12
CA THR A 68 -15.39 -9.40 -18.73
C THR A 68 -14.25 -9.04 -19.69
N THR A 69 -14.43 -7.99 -20.47
CA THR A 69 -13.39 -7.42 -21.34
C THR A 69 -13.17 -5.95 -21.00
N GLY A 70 -12.03 -5.41 -21.43
CA GLY A 70 -11.71 -4.00 -21.36
C GLY A 70 -12.38 -3.20 -22.48
N PRO A 71 -11.66 -2.22 -23.08
CA PRO A 71 -12.18 -1.45 -24.20
C PRO A 71 -12.45 -2.32 -25.43
N MET A 72 -13.60 -2.10 -26.09
CA MET A 72 -13.96 -2.79 -27.33
C MET A 72 -14.44 -1.79 -28.38
N GLN A 73 -14.20 -2.14 -29.65
CA GLN A 73 -14.52 -1.29 -30.79
C GLN A 73 -15.75 -1.76 -31.58
N THR A 74 -16.33 -2.92 -31.26
CA THR A 74 -17.40 -3.52 -32.07
C THR A 74 -18.67 -2.68 -32.12
N ALA A 75 -19.03 -2.00 -31.02
CA ALA A 75 -20.27 -1.23 -30.94
C ALA A 75 -20.19 0.15 -31.65
N THR A 76 -19.06 0.85 -31.52
CA THR A 76 -18.94 2.26 -31.97
C THR A 76 -17.75 2.53 -32.88
N LYS A 77 -16.91 1.52 -33.15
CA LYS A 77 -15.58 1.64 -33.79
C LYS A 77 -14.56 2.48 -33.01
N LEU A 78 -14.89 2.90 -31.79
CA LEU A 78 -14.00 3.58 -30.87
C LEU A 78 -13.66 2.65 -29.70
N PRO A 79 -12.44 2.70 -29.13
CA PRO A 79 -12.10 1.86 -27.99
C PRO A 79 -12.80 2.39 -26.73
N LEU A 80 -13.99 1.86 -26.44
CA LEU A 80 -14.82 2.25 -25.30
C LEU A 80 -15.05 1.06 -24.37
N THR A 81 -15.18 1.32 -23.08
CA THR A 81 -15.62 0.29 -22.12
C THR A 81 -17.11 0.01 -22.27
N ILE A 82 -17.58 -1.14 -21.78
CA ILE A 82 -19.01 -1.53 -21.80
C ILE A 82 -19.91 -0.46 -21.15
N ARG A 83 -19.38 0.26 -20.14
CA ARG A 83 -20.12 1.32 -19.43
C ARG A 83 -20.27 2.60 -20.26
N GLU A 84 -19.39 2.81 -21.23
CA GLU A 84 -19.36 3.99 -22.09
C GLU A 84 -20.04 3.73 -23.44
N THR A 85 -20.28 2.47 -23.82
CA THR A 85 -21.01 2.13 -25.04
C THR A 85 -22.52 2.35 -24.84
N PRO A 86 -23.16 3.25 -25.59
CA PRO A 86 -24.57 3.63 -25.39
C PRO A 86 -25.57 2.58 -25.92
N GLN A 87 -25.13 1.34 -26.14
CA GLN A 87 -25.92 0.24 -26.67
C GLN A 87 -25.78 -0.99 -25.76
N ALA A 88 -26.84 -1.79 -25.67
CA ALA A 88 -26.79 -3.08 -25.02
C ALA A 88 -25.89 -4.04 -25.81
N VAL A 89 -24.86 -4.56 -25.15
CA VAL A 89 -23.83 -5.42 -25.72
C VAL A 89 -23.59 -6.58 -24.78
N THR A 90 -23.49 -7.78 -25.35
CA THR A 90 -23.13 -8.99 -24.61
C THR A 90 -21.77 -9.47 -25.10
N VAL A 91 -20.87 -9.76 -24.18
CA VAL A 91 -19.54 -10.29 -24.47
C VAL A 91 -19.45 -11.72 -23.97
N VAL A 92 -18.94 -12.60 -24.83
CA VAL A 92 -18.55 -13.96 -24.45
C VAL A 92 -17.03 -14.03 -24.51
N THR A 93 -16.39 -14.24 -23.35
CA THR A 93 -14.93 -14.25 -23.21
C THR A 93 -14.35 -15.62 -23.49
N ARG A 94 -13.02 -15.69 -23.71
CA ARG A 94 -12.31 -16.95 -23.89
C ARG A 94 -12.46 -17.87 -22.68
N GLN A 95 -12.30 -17.34 -21.47
CA GLN A 95 -12.49 -18.10 -20.22
C GLN A 95 -13.87 -18.76 -20.17
N ARG A 96 -14.92 -18.01 -20.51
CA ARG A 96 -16.28 -18.54 -20.51
C ARG A 96 -16.48 -19.64 -21.56
N MET A 97 -15.84 -19.54 -22.72
CA MET A 97 -15.88 -20.61 -23.74
C MET A 97 -15.24 -21.90 -23.23
N ASP A 98 -14.09 -21.80 -22.57
CA ASP A 98 -13.37 -22.97 -22.08
C ASP A 98 -14.11 -23.64 -20.92
N ASP A 99 -14.64 -22.85 -19.98
CA ASP A 99 -15.36 -23.37 -18.81
C ASP A 99 -16.71 -24.01 -19.18
N GLN A 100 -17.34 -23.55 -20.26
CA GLN A 100 -18.61 -24.08 -20.76
C GLN A 100 -18.43 -25.04 -21.94
N ALA A 101 -17.18 -25.39 -22.29
CA ALA A 101 -16.83 -26.23 -23.44
C ALA A 101 -17.52 -25.82 -24.76
N MET A 102 -17.66 -24.51 -25.00
CA MET A 102 -18.23 -23.96 -26.23
C MET A 102 -17.21 -24.06 -27.36
N THR A 103 -17.49 -24.91 -28.36
CA THR A 103 -16.55 -25.18 -29.47
C THR A 103 -17.04 -24.64 -30.81
N SER A 104 -18.32 -24.26 -30.89
CA SER A 104 -18.91 -23.66 -32.10
C SER A 104 -19.58 -22.32 -31.81
N ILE A 105 -19.73 -21.50 -32.85
CA ILE A 105 -20.45 -20.22 -32.75
C ILE A 105 -21.91 -20.41 -32.36
N ASN A 106 -22.52 -21.54 -32.74
CA ASN A 106 -23.89 -21.83 -32.33
C ASN A 106 -24.01 -21.99 -30.81
N ASP A 107 -23.00 -22.57 -30.16
CA ASP A 107 -23.01 -22.76 -28.71
C ASP A 107 -22.93 -21.41 -27.96
N VAL A 108 -22.29 -20.42 -28.58
CA VAL A 108 -22.11 -19.06 -28.04
C VAL A 108 -23.37 -18.20 -28.14
N VAL A 109 -24.21 -18.44 -29.16
CA VAL A 109 -25.35 -17.57 -29.52
C VAL A 109 -26.70 -18.14 -29.06
N LYS A 110 -26.75 -19.40 -28.64
CA LYS A 110 -27.97 -20.11 -28.26
C LYS A 110 -28.57 -19.60 -26.94
#